data_AF-A0A6G2U5S1-F1
#
_entry.id   AF-A0A6G2U5S1-F1
#
_cell.length_a   1.000
_cell.length_b   1.000
_cell.length_c   1.000
_cell.angle_alpha   90.00
_cell.angle_beta   90.00
_cell.angle_gamma   90.00
#
_symmetry.space_group_name_H-M   'P 1'
#
loop_
_entity.id
_entity.type
_entity.pdbx_description
1 polymer ?
#
loop_
_entity_poly.entity_id
_entity_poly.type
_entity_poly.pdbx_seq_one_letter_code
_entity_poly.pdbx_strand_id
1 'polypeptide(L)'
;FGRSFHRIGRFEPTSQVCCVCGVKDGPKPLHVRVWECGACGSVLDRDINAAVNVAKAAGLAVSACRAQVRPVPVPAQRGEAGTHRDGQTTMVGIPAL
;
A
#
# COMPACT_ATOMS: atom_id res chain seq x y z
N PHE A 1 14.10 10.78 2.35
CA PHE A 1 12.81 10.80 1.63
C PHE A 1 13.10 10.84 0.13
N GLY A 2 12.29 10.19 -0.71
CA GLY A 2 12.61 9.99 -2.14
C GLY A 2 12.12 8.66 -2.73
N ARG A 3 11.01 8.12 -2.20
CA ARG A 3 10.40 6.87 -2.70
C ARG A 3 9.26 7.24 -3.63
N SER A 4 9.18 6.61 -4.79
CA SER A 4 8.06 6.79 -5.73
C SER A 4 6.84 5.99 -5.24
N PHE A 5 5.67 6.61 -5.33
CA PHE A 5 4.39 5.95 -5.05
C PHE A 5 3.73 5.55 -6.36
N HIS A 6 3.34 4.28 -6.47
CA HIS A 6 2.66 3.73 -7.64
C HIS A 6 1.28 3.23 -7.22
N ARG A 7 0.23 3.72 -7.89
CA ARG A 7 -1.15 3.28 -7.66
C ARG A 7 -1.54 2.25 -8.70
N ILE A 8 -2.01 1.09 -8.26
CA ILE A 8 -2.60 0.06 -9.11
C ILE A 8 -4.14 0.15 -9.09
N GLY A 9 -4.79 -0.62 -9.96
CA GLY A 9 -6.26 -0.68 -10.04
C GLY A 9 -6.90 -1.10 -8.71
N ARG A 10 -8.03 -0.47 -8.36
CA ARG A 10 -8.76 -0.75 -7.11
C ARG A 10 -9.21 -2.20 -6.98
N PHE A 11 -9.55 -2.83 -8.10
CA PHE A 11 -10.12 -4.19 -8.15
C PHE A 11 -9.14 -5.22 -8.72
N GLU A 12 -7.85 -4.92 -8.68
CA GLU A 12 -6.81 -5.87 -9.11
C GLU A 12 -6.87 -7.13 -8.22
N PRO A 13 -7.01 -8.35 -8.79
CA PRO A 13 -7.21 -9.60 -8.05
C PRO A 13 -5.91 -10.13 -7.40
N THR A 14 -5.17 -9.27 -6.70
CA THR A 14 -3.83 -9.56 -6.18
C THR A 14 -3.77 -10.72 -5.19
N SER A 15 -4.84 -10.98 -4.43
CA SER A 15 -4.93 -12.12 -3.50
C SER A 15 -5.53 -13.39 -4.12
N GLN A 16 -5.99 -13.32 -5.38
CA GLN A 16 -6.68 -14.42 -6.06
C GLN A 16 -5.86 -15.00 -7.22
N VAL A 17 -4.77 -14.33 -7.60
CA VAL A 17 -3.85 -14.75 -8.65
C VAL A 17 -2.62 -15.35 -8.00
N CYS A 18 -2.20 -16.52 -8.46
CA CYS A 18 -0.94 -17.12 -8.02
C CYS A 18 0.23 -16.25 -8.48
N CYS A 19 1.03 -15.75 -7.55
CA CYS A 19 2.16 -14.89 -7.87
C CYS A 19 3.31 -15.64 -8.56
N VAL A 20 3.28 -16.97 -8.60
CA VAL A 20 4.29 -17.79 -9.28
C VAL A 20 3.90 -18.02 -10.75
N CYS A 21 2.73 -18.62 -11.00
CA CYS A 21 2.32 -19.02 -12.35
C CYS A 21 1.26 -18.12 -13.01
N GLY A 22 0.65 -17.20 -12.28
CA GLY A 22 -0.36 -16.28 -12.81
C GLY A 22 -1.77 -16.84 -12.95
N VAL A 23 -2.02 -18.11 -12.58
CA VAL A 23 -3.38 -18.67 -12.59
C VAL A 23 -4.29 -17.90 -11.63
N LYS A 24 -5.55 -17.70 -12.01
CA LYS A 24 -6.57 -17.12 -11.14
C LYS A 24 -7.24 -18.23 -10.33
N ASP A 25 -6.76 -18.44 -9.10
CA ASP A 25 -7.24 -19.44 -8.14
C ASP A 25 -8.53 -19.01 -7.39
N GLY A 26 -9.05 -17.83 -7.70
CA GLY A 26 -10.30 -17.30 -7.13
C GLY A 26 -10.16 -16.80 -5.68
N PRO A 27 -11.26 -16.26 -5.11
CA PRO A 27 -11.27 -15.75 -3.74
C PRO A 27 -11.07 -16.88 -2.73
N LYS A 28 -10.15 -16.65 -1.78
CA LYS A 28 -9.92 -17.53 -0.63
C LYS A 28 -10.63 -16.95 0.61
N PRO A 29 -11.23 -17.79 1.49
CA PRO A 29 -11.79 -17.32 2.75
C PRO A 29 -10.73 -16.60 3.61
N LEU A 30 -11.15 -15.62 4.42
CA LEU A 30 -10.23 -14.81 5.22
C LEU A 30 -9.43 -15.60 6.27
N HIS A 31 -9.88 -16.78 6.68
CA HIS A 31 -9.14 -17.65 7.59
C HIS A 31 -8.03 -18.45 6.88
N VAL A 32 -8.10 -18.58 5.55
CA VAL A 32 -7.05 -19.26 4.76
C VAL A 32 -5.91 -18.27 4.54
N ARG A 33 -4.81 -18.52 5.25
CA ARG A 33 -3.58 -17.71 5.20
C ARG A 33 -2.54 -18.30 4.25
N VAL A 34 -2.47 -19.62 4.18
CA VAL A 34 -1.54 -20.36 3.32
C VAL A 34 -2.33 -21.37 2.49
N TRP A 35 -2.02 -21.50 1.21
CA TRP A 35 -2.59 -22.53 0.33
C TRP A 35 -1.58 -23.01 -0.70
N GLU A 36 -1.82 -24.19 -1.24
CA GLU A 36 -1.09 -24.69 -2.40
C GLU A 36 -1.83 -24.31 -3.69
N CYS A 37 -1.11 -23.75 -4.65
CA CYS A 37 -1.66 -23.43 -5.96
C CYS A 37 -1.93 -24.72 -6.74
N GLY A 38 -3.20 -24.98 -7.10
CA GLY A 38 -3.58 -26.20 -7.82
C GLY A 38 -3.00 -26.32 -9.22
N ALA A 39 -2.52 -25.23 -9.83
CA ALA A 39 -1.93 -25.25 -11.17
C ALA A 39 -0.42 -25.51 -11.20
N CYS A 40 0.33 -25.09 -10.17
CA CYS A 40 1.79 -25.18 -10.18
C CYS A 40 2.41 -25.77 -8.90
N GLY A 41 1.60 -26.11 -7.89
CA GLY A 41 2.06 -26.71 -6.64
C GLY A 41 2.79 -25.77 -5.68
N SER A 42 2.92 -24.47 -6.01
CA SER A 42 3.57 -23.52 -5.10
C SER A 42 2.74 -23.31 -3.84
N VAL A 43 3.38 -23.40 -2.67
CA VAL A 43 2.77 -23.00 -1.39
C VAL A 43 2.89 -21.48 -1.21
N LEU A 44 1.75 -20.82 -1.03
CA LEU A 44 1.63 -19.36 -1.03
C LEU A 44 1.09 -18.87 0.31
N ASP A 45 1.76 -17.90 0.93
CA ASP A 45 1.13 -17.04 1.94
C ASP A 45 0.35 -15.92 1.23
N ARG A 46 -0.85 -15.63 1.73
CA ARG A 46 -1.78 -14.68 1.13
C ARG A 46 -1.24 -13.27 1.01
N ASP A 47 -0.55 -12.78 2.03
CA ASP A 47 -0.10 -11.39 2.06
C ASP A 47 1.17 -11.24 1.21
N ILE A 48 2.07 -12.25 1.22
CA ILE A 48 3.22 -12.30 0.32
C ILE A 48 2.77 -12.39 -1.14
N ASN A 49 1.81 -13.27 -1.45
CA ASN A 49 1.24 -13.42 -2.78
C ASN A 49 0.65 -12.09 -3.29
N ALA A 50 -0.16 -11.44 -2.46
CA ALA A 50 -0.74 -10.13 -2.78
C ALA A 50 0.33 -9.06 -2.99
N ALA A 51 1.34 -8.97 -2.12
CA ALA A 51 2.42 -7.99 -2.24
C ALA A 51 3.22 -8.16 -3.54
N VAL A 52 3.55 -9.41 -3.91
CA VAL A 52 4.25 -9.69 -5.18
C VAL A 52 3.38 -9.29 -6.37
N ASN A 53 2.08 -9.60 -6.35
CA ASN A 53 1.17 -9.21 -7.42
C ASN A 53 0.97 -7.69 -7.52
N VAL A 54 0.90 -6.97 -6.39
CA VAL A 54 0.86 -5.50 -6.37
C VAL A 54 2.12 -4.92 -7.03
N ALA A 55 3.29 -5.44 -6.68
CA ALA A 55 4.54 -4.99 -7.26
C ALA A 55 4.61 -5.28 -8.78
N LYS A 56 4.21 -6.49 -9.20
CA LYS A 56 4.10 -6.84 -10.63
C LYS A 56 3.17 -5.89 -11.39
N ALA A 57 1.99 -5.62 -10.85
CA ALA A 57 1.02 -4.69 -11.44
C ALA A 57 1.53 -3.23 -11.49
N ALA A 58 2.39 -2.84 -10.54
CA ALA A 58 3.06 -1.54 -10.54
C ALA A 58 4.29 -1.49 -11.48
N GLY A 59 4.67 -2.61 -12.12
CA GLY A 59 5.89 -2.71 -12.93
C GLY A 59 7.17 -2.74 -12.10
N LEU A 60 7.10 -3.12 -10.83
CA LEU A 60 8.22 -3.17 -9.90
C LEU A 60 8.75 -4.60 -9.77
N ALA A 61 10.07 -4.76 -9.96
CA ALA A 61 10.73 -6.04 -9.70
C ALA A 61 10.89 -6.25 -8.19
N VAL A 62 10.26 -7.30 -7.64
CA VAL A 62 10.51 -7.72 -6.26
C VAL A 62 11.73 -8.62 -6.26
N SER A 63 12.86 -8.13 -5.75
CA SER A 63 13.97 -9.00 -5.36
C SER A 63 13.67 -9.58 -3.98
N ALA A 64 13.59 -10.91 -3.87
CA ALA A 64 13.24 -11.63 -2.64
C ALA A 64 14.35 -11.61 -1.55
N CYS A 65 15.33 -10.71 -1.65
CA CYS A 65 16.40 -10.58 -0.67
C CYS A 65 16.18 -9.33 0.16
N ARG A 66 16.31 -9.45 1.49
CA ARG A 66 16.25 -8.38 2.51
C ARG A 66 17.23 -7.23 2.22
N ALA A 67 16.95 -6.40 1.22
CA ALA A 67 17.79 -5.28 0.87
C ALA A 67 17.60 -4.19 1.95
N GLN A 68 18.63 -4.00 2.77
CA GLN A 68 18.69 -2.88 3.71
C GLN A 68 18.84 -1.59 2.91
N VAL A 69 17.72 -0.95 2.55
CA VAL A 69 17.74 0.38 1.96
C VAL A 69 17.91 1.41 3.09
N ARG A 70 19.14 1.57 3.61
CA ARG A 70 19.44 2.73 4.49
C ARG A 70 19.64 3.96 3.58
N PRO A 71 18.77 4.98 3.66
CA PRO A 71 19.00 6.23 2.94
C PRO A 71 20.16 7.01 3.58
N VAL A 72 20.86 7.80 2.78
CA VAL A 72 21.88 8.75 3.25
C VAL A 72 21.25 9.71 4.28
N PRO A 73 21.85 9.95 5.45
CA PRO A 73 21.35 10.93 6.40
C PRO A 73 21.35 12.33 5.77
N VAL A 74 20.18 12.98 5.74
CA VAL A 74 20.02 14.38 5.30
C VAL A 74 19.74 15.23 6.54
N PRO A 75 20.42 16.39 6.72
CA PRO A 75 20.14 17.29 7.83
C PRO A 75 18.69 17.80 7.79
N ALA A 76 18.04 17.86 8.95
CA ALA A 76 16.69 18.42 9.05
C ALA A 76 16.71 19.93 8.74
N GLN A 77 15.84 20.40 7.85
CA GLN A 77 15.60 21.82 7.67
C GLN A 77 14.91 22.37 8.93
N ARG A 78 15.51 23.41 9.53
CA ARG A 78 14.87 24.22 10.57
C ARG A 78 13.88 25.17 9.89
N GLY A 79 12.63 24.76 9.80
CA GLY A 79 11.51 25.63 9.44
C GLY A 79 10.36 25.31 10.37
N GLU A 80 10.06 26.20 11.31
CA GLU A 80 8.90 26.07 12.20
C GLU A 80 7.64 26.37 11.38
N ALA A 81 6.83 25.35 11.10
CA ALA A 81 5.49 25.54 10.53
C ALA A 81 4.54 25.93 11.66
N GLY A 82 4.62 27.19 12.11
CA GLY A 82 3.63 27.77 13.00
C GLY A 82 2.32 28.01 12.26
N THR A 83 1.20 27.57 12.83
CA THR A 83 -0.14 27.90 12.33
C THR A 83 -0.45 29.36 12.68
N HIS A 84 -0.43 30.26 11.70
CA HIS A 84 -0.95 31.62 11.88
C HIS A 84 -2.47 31.54 12.08
N ARG A 85 -2.97 31.99 13.24
CA ARG A 85 -4.40 32.21 13.49
C ARG A 85 -4.71 33.69 13.22
N ASP A 86 -4.94 34.04 11.96
CA ASP A 86 -5.45 35.37 11.63
C ASP A 86 -6.97 35.32 11.40
N GLY A 87 -7.70 36.01 12.29
CA GLY A 87 -9.01 36.58 11.99
C GLY A 87 -10.25 35.86 12.53
N GLN A 88 -10.49 35.92 13.85
CA GLN A 88 -11.85 35.82 14.38
C GLN A 88 -12.57 37.15 14.16
N THR A 89 -13.52 37.21 13.22
CA THR A 89 -14.54 38.28 13.20
C THR A 89 -15.83 37.73 13.81
N THR A 90 -16.10 38.13 15.04
CA THR A 90 -17.39 38.02 15.72
C THR A 90 -18.44 38.92 15.07
N MET A 91 -19.64 38.40 14.83
CA MET A 91 -20.86 39.21 14.96
C MET A 91 -22.05 38.34 15.45
N VAL A 92 -22.81 38.96 16.35
CA VAL A 92 -23.92 38.50 17.19
C VAL A 92 -25.25 38.45 16.43
N GLY A 93 -26.16 37.54 16.79
CA GLY A 93 -27.62 37.77 16.67
C GLY A 93 -28.51 36.56 16.37
N ILE A 94 -29.26 36.10 17.38
CA ILE A 94 -30.51 35.29 17.34
C ILE A 94 -31.60 36.30 17.82
N PRO A 95 -32.90 36.36 17.37
CA PRO A 95 -33.84 35.23 17.33
C PRO A 95 -35.01 35.21 16.31
N ALA A 96 -35.59 34.01 16.21
CA ALA A 96 -36.99 33.59 16.02
C ALA A 96 -38.01 34.49 15.29
N LEU A 97 -38.66 33.89 14.27
CA LEU A 97 -40.11 33.63 14.23
C LEU A 97 -40.35 32.22 13.68
#